data_AF-A7GNM2-F1
#
_entry.id   AF-A7GNM2-F1
#
_cell.length_a   1.000
_cell.length_b   1.000
_cell.length_c   1.000
_cell.angle_alpha   90.00
_cell.angle_beta   90.00
_cell.angle_gamma   90.00
#
_symmetry.space_group_name_H-M   'P 1'
#
loop_
_entity.id
_entity.type
_entity.pdbx_description
1 polymer ?
#
loop_
_entity_poly.entity_id
_entity_poly.type
_entity_poly.pdbx_seq_one_letter_code
_entity_poly.pdbx_strand_id
1 'polypeptide(L)'
;MFNNVQLKKEAFHLKRLFLCMEREIIVAEEKDGDFQIQCHLQHMQPTCIAVDPFQPNRIYCGTFGRGLWVSDNKGDSWRPIGDAYRYFDFPKEDGILHSAITSITISSAKQKNGYGTIYVGTEPSALFCSENGGETWTELKTMKSLLSSYTWAFPPRPFTHHVRWITIDPHNENTIHVSIEAGAVIQSNDHGQTWSDKKFGAPIDAHQLLMHDDAPNRLYASCGDGFMNGPERAYLESHDNGNTWISCSEGLEHHYLYSMAIDPADCDTILVSAAPSADLAHHRIPYESYIYRKTKDTLFEQVHKGLPPAIGTVISMLATNPAEPHTFYALNNNGVFQSIDSGETWEQLNIPWKEEYKTQHPHALFVTTF
;
A
#
# COMPACT_ATOMS: atom_id res chain seq x y z
N MET A 1 -54.56 -17.18 -13.67
CA MET A 1 -53.33 -17.40 -12.90
C MET A 1 -52.22 -16.65 -13.61
N PHE A 2 -51.85 -15.46 -13.12
CA PHE A 2 -50.78 -14.67 -13.70
C PHE A 2 -49.48 -15.02 -12.97
N ASN A 3 -48.48 -15.46 -13.73
CA ASN A 3 -47.11 -15.72 -13.28
C ASN A 3 -46.44 -14.39 -12.90
N ASN A 4 -46.06 -14.25 -11.64
CA ASN A 4 -45.08 -13.24 -11.22
C ASN A 4 -43.71 -13.92 -11.16
N VAL A 5 -42.93 -13.77 -12.22
CA VAL A 5 -41.47 -13.99 -12.17
C VAL A 5 -40.87 -12.75 -11.52
N GLN A 6 -40.48 -12.90 -10.26
CA GLN A 6 -39.74 -11.88 -9.52
C GLN A 6 -38.29 -11.92 -10.02
N LEU A 7 -37.96 -11.06 -10.99
CA LEU A 7 -36.58 -10.76 -11.36
C LEU A 7 -35.88 -10.22 -10.10
N LYS A 8 -34.99 -11.02 -9.51
CA LYS A 8 -33.98 -10.52 -8.57
C LYS A 8 -33.15 -9.50 -9.34
N LYS A 9 -33.30 -8.22 -9.02
CA LYS A 9 -32.30 -7.21 -9.37
C LYS A 9 -31.02 -7.63 -8.63
N GLU A 10 -30.03 -8.10 -9.38
CA GLU A 10 -28.66 -8.11 -8.90
C GLU A 10 -28.34 -6.67 -8.47
N ALA A 11 -27.93 -6.52 -7.21
CA ALA A 11 -27.42 -5.24 -6.75
C ALA A 11 -26.13 -5.00 -7.54
N PHE A 12 -26.12 -3.99 -8.42
CA PHE A 12 -24.90 -3.58 -9.09
C PHE A 12 -23.94 -3.05 -8.01
N HIS A 13 -22.94 -3.85 -7.66
CA HIS A 13 -21.83 -3.40 -6.83
C HIS A 13 -21.05 -2.36 -7.62
N LEU A 14 -20.97 -1.14 -7.11
CA LEU A 14 -20.22 -0.06 -7.75
C LEU A 14 -18.74 -0.25 -7.43
N LYS A 15 -17.96 -0.70 -8.42
CA LYS A 15 -16.51 -0.79 -8.29
C LYS A 15 -15.89 0.60 -8.46
N ARG A 16 -15.01 0.96 -7.53
CA ARG A 16 -14.16 2.15 -7.63
C ARG A 16 -12.70 1.77 -7.46
N LEU A 17 -11.87 2.36 -8.31
CA LEU A 17 -10.41 2.30 -8.21
C LEU A 17 -9.89 3.68 -7.91
N PHE A 18 -8.93 3.74 -7.00
CA PHE A 18 -8.20 4.95 -6.64
C PHE A 18 -6.77 4.81 -7.11
N LEU A 19 -6.40 5.60 -8.10
CA LEU A 19 -5.09 5.58 -8.73
C LEU A 19 -4.32 6.82 -8.25
N CYS A 20 -3.40 6.64 -7.31
CA CYS A 20 -2.52 7.71 -6.85
C CYS A 20 -1.37 7.87 -7.84
N MET A 21 -1.55 8.75 -8.84
CA MET A 21 -0.51 9.09 -9.80
C MET A 21 0.36 10.22 -9.24
N GLU A 22 1.57 10.40 -9.78
CA GLU A 22 2.54 11.41 -9.35
C GLU A 22 1.95 12.81 -9.11
N ARG A 23 0.94 13.22 -9.89
CA ARG A 23 0.37 14.56 -9.81
C ARG A 23 -1.03 14.64 -9.24
N GLU A 24 -1.81 13.58 -9.23
CA GLU A 24 -3.22 13.63 -8.87
C GLU A 24 -3.74 12.25 -8.49
N ILE A 25 -4.86 12.24 -7.76
CA ILE A 25 -5.62 11.01 -7.55
C ILE A 25 -6.70 10.91 -8.64
N ILE A 26 -6.74 9.78 -9.33
CA ILE A 26 -7.80 9.44 -10.28
C ILE A 26 -8.76 8.49 -9.57
N VAL A 27 -10.02 8.89 -9.48
CA VAL A 27 -11.13 8.05 -9.02
C VAL A 27 -11.81 7.51 -10.27
N ALA A 28 -11.60 6.22 -10.56
CA ALA A 28 -12.25 5.52 -11.67
C ALA A 28 -13.44 4.74 -11.13
N GLU A 29 -14.64 5.00 -11.64
CA GLU A 29 -15.89 4.35 -11.25
C GLU A 29 -16.44 3.53 -12.42
N GLU A 30 -16.72 2.26 -12.17
CA GLU A 30 -17.32 1.35 -13.14
C GLU A 30 -18.82 1.65 -13.29
N LYS A 31 -19.27 1.85 -14.53
CA LYS A 31 -20.68 2.03 -14.91
C LYS A 31 -20.95 1.32 -16.22
N ASP A 32 -21.91 0.40 -16.20
CA ASP A 32 -22.40 -0.32 -17.40
C ASP A 32 -21.27 -1.01 -18.20
N GLY A 33 -20.20 -1.45 -17.52
CA GLY A 33 -19.05 -2.13 -18.12
C GLY A 33 -17.93 -1.20 -18.63
N ASP A 34 -18.08 0.12 -18.49
CA ASP A 34 -17.03 1.12 -18.79
C ASP A 34 -16.63 1.90 -17.53
N PHE A 35 -15.47 2.57 -17.57
CA PHE A 35 -15.01 3.41 -16.47
C PHE A 35 -15.15 4.90 -16.76
N GLN A 36 -15.71 5.64 -15.81
CA GLN A 36 -15.67 7.10 -15.75
C GLN A 36 -14.62 7.55 -14.76
N ILE A 37 -13.84 8.59 -15.11
CA ILE A 37 -12.79 9.12 -14.23
C ILE A 37 -13.09 10.51 -13.71
N GLN A 38 -12.71 10.77 -12.47
CA GLN A 38 -12.63 12.09 -11.86
C GLN A 38 -11.23 12.30 -11.27
N CYS A 39 -10.68 13.50 -11.42
CA CYS A 39 -9.33 13.83 -10.97
C CYS A 39 -9.39 14.81 -9.80
N HIS A 40 -8.76 14.46 -8.68
CA HIS A 40 -8.73 15.29 -7.47
C HIS A 40 -7.29 15.47 -6.97
N LEU A 41 -7.12 16.35 -5.97
CA LEU A 41 -5.83 16.61 -5.32
C LEU A 41 -4.71 16.91 -6.35
N GLN A 42 -5.05 17.71 -7.37
CA GLN A 42 -4.15 18.02 -8.47
C GLN A 42 -2.92 18.78 -7.99
N HIS A 43 -1.76 18.35 -8.48
CA HIS A 43 -0.42 18.81 -8.09
C HIS A 43 -0.08 18.59 -6.61
N MET A 44 -0.69 17.60 -5.95
CA MET A 44 -0.45 17.33 -4.53
C MET A 44 0.42 16.10 -4.25
N GLN A 45 0.85 15.33 -5.25
CA GLN A 45 1.68 14.13 -5.05
C GLN A 45 1.06 13.14 -4.04
N PRO A 46 -0.10 12.54 -4.36
CA PRO A 46 -0.70 11.52 -3.51
C PRO A 46 0.21 10.28 -3.43
N THR A 47 0.52 9.83 -2.21
CA THR A 47 1.50 8.76 -1.95
C THR A 47 0.87 7.47 -1.44
N CYS A 48 -0.27 7.58 -0.76
CA CYS A 48 -0.92 6.46 -0.09
C CYS A 48 -2.40 6.74 0.10
N ILE A 49 -3.18 5.67 0.23
CA ILE A 49 -4.63 5.75 0.38
C ILE A 49 -5.14 4.59 1.25
N ALA A 50 -6.17 4.83 2.06
CA ALA A 50 -6.82 3.82 2.86
C ALA A 50 -8.32 4.10 3.02
N VAL A 51 -9.14 3.05 3.08
CA VAL A 51 -10.58 3.12 3.38
C VAL A 51 -10.82 2.59 4.78
N ASP A 52 -11.68 3.26 5.55
CA ASP A 52 -12.06 2.78 6.88
C ASP A 52 -12.98 1.55 6.76
N PRO A 53 -12.59 0.38 7.29
CA PRO A 53 -13.39 -0.85 7.19
C PRO A 53 -14.74 -0.75 7.91
N PHE A 54 -14.88 0.17 8.87
CA PHE A 54 -16.12 0.41 9.63
C PHE A 54 -16.93 1.60 9.10
N GLN A 55 -16.35 2.41 8.21
CA GLN A 55 -16.99 3.54 7.54
C GLN A 55 -16.58 3.55 6.06
N PRO A 56 -17.14 2.66 5.22
CA PRO A 56 -16.65 2.48 3.85
C PRO A 56 -16.77 3.74 2.98
N ASN A 57 -17.62 4.69 3.34
CA ASN A 57 -17.69 5.99 2.65
C ASN A 57 -16.49 6.90 2.93
N ARG A 58 -15.70 6.61 3.97
CA ARG A 58 -14.62 7.44 4.47
C ARG A 58 -13.26 6.94 3.98
N ILE A 59 -12.58 7.78 3.24
CA ILE A 59 -11.33 7.46 2.54
C ILE A 59 -10.29 8.51 2.88
N TYR A 60 -9.07 8.08 3.17
CA TYR A 60 -7.95 8.95 3.51
C TYR A 60 -6.90 8.87 2.42
N CYS A 61 -6.35 10.01 2.00
CA CYS A 61 -5.27 10.10 1.04
C CYS A 61 -4.13 10.95 1.61
N GLY A 62 -2.95 10.35 1.68
CA GLY A 62 -1.72 11.01 2.11
C GLY A 62 -1.03 11.65 0.91
N THR A 63 -0.39 12.79 1.15
CA THR A 63 0.35 13.52 0.11
C THR A 63 1.77 13.83 0.55
N PHE A 64 2.70 13.91 -0.40
CA PHE A 64 4.07 14.33 -0.11
C PHE A 64 4.18 15.86 -0.08
N GLY A 65 4.07 16.45 1.11
CA GLY A 65 4.25 17.89 1.32
C GLY A 65 2.96 18.72 1.34
N ARG A 66 1.79 18.08 1.33
CA ARG A 66 0.46 18.73 1.44
C ARG A 66 -0.45 18.08 2.48
N GLY A 67 0.09 17.24 3.37
CA GLY A 67 -0.62 16.66 4.51
C GLY A 67 -1.61 15.54 4.17
N LEU A 68 -2.53 15.28 5.09
CA LEU A 68 -3.55 14.24 4.98
C LEU A 68 -4.87 14.84 4.50
N TRP A 69 -5.55 14.12 3.61
CA TRP A 69 -6.85 14.49 3.06
C TRP A 69 -7.87 13.39 3.35
N VAL A 70 -9.13 13.76 3.51
CA VAL A 70 -10.24 12.82 3.74
C VAL A 70 -11.39 13.12 2.79
N SER A 71 -12.01 12.06 2.29
CA SER A 71 -13.31 12.06 1.65
C SER A 71 -14.31 11.36 2.56
N ASP A 72 -15.50 11.95 2.69
CA ASP A 72 -16.65 11.37 3.43
C ASP A 72 -17.73 10.83 2.48
N ASN A 73 -17.44 10.82 1.18
CA ASN A 73 -18.37 10.47 0.12
C ASN A 73 -17.67 9.66 -0.98
N LYS A 74 -17.00 8.57 -0.57
CA LYS A 74 -16.44 7.56 -1.48
C LYS A 74 -15.42 8.11 -2.49
N GLY A 75 -14.82 9.27 -2.22
CA GLY A 75 -13.85 9.93 -3.11
C GLY A 75 -14.40 11.05 -3.99
N ASP A 76 -15.69 11.37 -3.93
CA ASP A 76 -16.30 12.43 -4.77
C ASP A 76 -15.79 13.84 -4.41
N SER A 77 -15.42 14.05 -3.14
CA SER A 77 -14.85 15.31 -2.67
C SER A 77 -13.89 15.10 -1.52
N TRP A 78 -12.93 16.02 -1.36
CA TRP A 78 -11.82 15.90 -0.42
C TRP A 78 -11.62 17.17 0.39
N ARG A 79 -11.27 17.03 1.66
CA ARG A 79 -10.89 18.14 2.56
C ARG A 79 -9.63 17.78 3.35
N PRO A 80 -8.81 18.77 3.75
CA PRO A 80 -7.66 18.50 4.61
C PRO A 80 -8.11 18.01 6.00
N ILE A 81 -7.30 17.17 6.63
CA ILE A 81 -7.49 16.64 7.99
C ILE A 81 -6.13 16.45 8.68
N GLY A 82 -6.10 16.46 10.02
CA GLY A 82 -4.86 16.31 10.82
C GLY A 82 -3.93 17.52 10.82
N ASP A 83 -4.37 18.65 10.24
CA ASP A 83 -3.74 19.98 10.16
C ASP A 83 -2.21 20.06 10.43
N ALA A 84 -1.41 19.75 9.40
CA ALA A 84 0.03 19.99 9.42
C ALA A 84 0.42 21.45 9.13
N TYR A 85 -0.35 22.18 8.31
CA TYR A 85 -0.06 23.58 7.94
C TYR A 85 -1.31 24.25 7.34
N ARG A 86 -1.87 25.26 8.02
CA ARG A 86 -2.54 26.37 7.34
C ARG A 86 -1.62 27.58 7.46
N TYR A 87 -1.44 28.36 6.40
CA TYR A 87 -0.42 29.42 6.30
C TYR A 87 -0.43 30.45 7.47
N PHE A 88 -1.52 30.51 8.25
CA PHE A 88 -1.66 31.37 9.42
C PHE A 88 -1.89 30.62 10.75
N ASP A 89 -1.96 29.28 10.75
CA ASP A 89 -2.19 28.49 11.95
C ASP A 89 -0.91 27.76 12.37
N PHE A 90 -0.57 27.88 13.65
CA PHE A 90 0.48 27.05 14.26
C PHE A 90 0.04 25.57 14.23
N PRO A 91 0.99 24.62 14.10
CA PRO A 91 0.68 23.21 14.24
C PRO A 91 -0.04 22.97 15.57
N LYS A 92 -1.15 22.23 15.54
CA LYS A 92 -1.82 21.85 16.78
C LYS A 92 -0.99 20.78 17.48
N GLU A 93 -0.97 20.80 18.82
CA GLU A 93 -0.30 19.75 19.60
C GLU A 93 -0.92 18.36 19.36
N ASP A 94 -2.19 18.31 18.97
CA ASP A 94 -2.96 17.11 18.62
C ASP A 94 -3.10 16.89 17.10
N GLY A 95 -2.16 17.44 16.31
CA GLY A 95 -2.10 17.29 14.85
C GLY A 95 -0.95 16.42 14.36
N ILE A 96 -0.91 16.18 13.05
CA ILE A 96 0.23 15.55 12.37
C ILE A 96 1.26 16.63 12.05
N LEU A 97 2.44 16.55 12.66
CA LEU A 97 3.45 17.62 12.59
C LEU A 97 4.27 17.64 11.29
N HIS A 98 4.09 16.64 10.41
CA HIS A 98 4.83 16.52 9.15
C HIS A 98 3.87 16.49 7.96
N SER A 99 4.18 17.29 6.94
CA SER A 99 3.35 17.41 5.73
C SER A 99 3.62 16.34 4.68
N ALA A 100 4.73 15.59 4.80
CA ALA A 100 5.08 14.49 3.91
C ALA A 100 4.53 13.19 4.49
N ILE A 101 3.33 12.83 4.06
CA ILE A 101 2.67 11.58 4.44
C ILE A 101 3.18 10.49 3.50
N THR A 102 3.68 9.38 4.06
CA THR A 102 4.32 8.30 3.28
C THR A 102 3.60 6.97 3.40
N SER A 103 2.78 6.78 4.44
CA SER A 103 1.94 5.58 4.60
C SER A 103 0.72 5.86 5.47
N ILE A 104 -0.37 5.14 5.20
CA ILE A 104 -1.60 5.16 5.97
C ILE A 104 -2.11 3.72 6.07
N THR A 105 -2.45 3.28 7.28
CA THR A 105 -3.12 2.00 7.53
C THR A 105 -4.25 2.22 8.54
N ILE A 106 -5.39 1.55 8.33
CA ILE A 106 -6.54 1.63 9.24
C ILE A 106 -6.81 0.23 9.76
N SER A 107 -6.86 0.09 11.08
CA SER A 107 -7.08 -1.20 11.73
C SER A 107 -8.49 -1.71 11.46
N SER A 108 -8.60 -2.94 10.97
CA SER A 108 -9.83 -3.72 10.92
C SER A 108 -10.10 -4.52 12.20
N ALA A 109 -9.10 -4.64 13.09
CA ALA A 109 -9.16 -5.52 14.26
C ALA A 109 -10.21 -5.07 15.30
N LYS A 110 -10.40 -3.75 15.45
CA LYS A 110 -11.38 -3.20 16.39
C LYS A 110 -11.85 -1.81 16.02
N GLN A 111 -13.15 -1.59 16.21
CA GLN A 111 -13.79 -0.28 16.07
C GLN A 111 -13.70 0.54 17.36
N LYS A 112 -13.37 1.82 17.25
CA LYS A 112 -13.41 2.83 18.32
C LYS A 112 -14.17 4.06 17.83
N ASN A 113 -15.16 4.52 18.58
CA ASN A 113 -16.01 5.67 18.22
C ASN A 113 -16.65 5.61 16.82
N GLY A 114 -16.91 4.42 16.30
CA GLY A 114 -17.47 4.26 14.96
C GLY A 114 -16.45 4.04 13.84
N TYR A 115 -15.15 4.13 14.13
CA TYR A 115 -14.05 4.11 13.14
C TYR A 115 -13.03 3.02 13.47
N GLY A 116 -12.22 2.63 12.49
CA GLY A 116 -10.97 1.92 12.76
C GLY A 116 -9.90 2.86 13.30
N THR A 117 -8.95 2.36 14.10
CA THR A 117 -7.79 3.18 14.50
C THR A 117 -6.92 3.44 13.27
N ILE A 118 -6.68 4.72 12.97
CA ILE A 118 -5.88 5.16 11.82
C ILE A 118 -4.45 5.34 12.28
N TYR A 119 -3.50 4.81 11.53
CA TYR A 119 -2.07 5.03 11.72
C TYR A 119 -1.49 5.73 10.48
N VAL A 120 -0.69 6.75 10.70
CA VAL A 120 -0.07 7.56 9.65
C VAL A 120 1.44 7.63 9.86
N GLY A 121 2.18 7.26 8.81
CA GLY A 121 3.62 7.35 8.74
C GLY A 121 4.07 8.55 7.90
N THR A 122 5.22 9.12 8.24
CA THR A 122 5.72 10.35 7.61
C THR A 122 7.19 10.29 7.19
N GLU A 123 7.62 11.30 6.42
CA GLU A 123 9.04 11.71 6.26
C GLU A 123 9.27 13.06 6.97
N PRO A 124 10.26 13.18 7.89
CA PRO A 124 11.06 12.11 8.49
C PRO A 124 10.21 11.08 9.26
N SER A 125 10.78 9.90 9.56
CA SER A 125 10.01 8.83 10.23
C SER A 125 9.42 9.29 11.56
N ALA A 126 8.10 9.37 11.57
CA ALA A 126 7.26 9.48 12.75
C ALA A 126 5.97 8.70 12.48
N LEU A 127 5.33 8.25 13.55
CA LEU A 127 4.07 7.52 13.51
C LEU A 127 3.04 8.27 14.35
N PHE A 128 1.87 8.50 13.77
CA PHE A 128 0.74 9.14 14.43
C PHE A 128 -0.44 8.18 14.42
N CYS A 129 -1.27 8.23 15.47
CA CYS A 129 -2.53 7.48 15.50
C CYS A 129 -3.73 8.37 15.81
N SER A 130 -4.91 7.94 15.34
CA SER A 130 -6.20 8.56 15.63
C SER A 130 -7.28 7.49 15.86
N GLU A 131 -8.07 7.66 16.91
CA GLU A 131 -9.16 6.74 17.33
C GLU A 131 -10.56 7.39 17.19
N ASN A 132 -10.64 8.53 16.50
CA ASN A 132 -11.87 9.30 16.30
C ASN A 132 -12.02 9.77 14.84
N GLY A 133 -11.65 8.92 13.90
CA GLY A 133 -11.80 9.23 12.47
C GLY A 133 -10.87 10.34 11.96
N GLY A 134 -9.75 10.61 12.63
CA GLY A 134 -8.78 11.62 12.21
C GLY A 134 -9.03 13.03 12.74
N GLU A 135 -9.96 13.22 13.69
CA GLU A 135 -10.23 14.53 14.30
C GLU A 135 -9.04 15.02 15.16
N THR A 136 -8.46 14.12 15.94
CA THR A 136 -7.26 14.39 16.76
C THR A 136 -6.22 13.28 16.59
N TRP A 137 -4.96 13.63 16.78
CA TRP A 137 -3.81 12.76 16.54
C TRP A 137 -2.87 12.72 17.74
N THR A 138 -2.31 11.54 17.98
CA THR A 138 -1.24 11.33 18.98
C THR A 138 0.00 10.81 18.27
N GLU A 139 1.15 11.45 18.49
CA GLU A 139 2.43 10.94 18.01
C GLU A 139 2.95 9.81 18.92
N LEU A 140 3.28 8.66 18.32
CA LEU A 140 3.86 7.49 18.99
C LEU A 140 5.39 7.64 19.07
N LYS A 141 5.83 8.58 19.92
CA LYS A 141 7.21 9.09 19.98
C LYS A 141 8.28 8.05 20.33
N THR A 142 7.91 6.98 21.04
CA THR A 142 8.87 6.04 21.63
C THR A 142 9.68 5.27 20.59
N MET A 143 9.18 5.08 19.36
CA MET A 143 9.94 4.46 18.26
C MET A 143 11.26 5.19 17.95
N LYS A 144 11.32 6.51 18.17
CA LYS A 144 12.52 7.33 17.90
C LYS A 144 13.65 7.07 18.91
N SER A 145 13.34 6.42 20.03
CA SER A 145 14.32 6.06 21.07
C SER A 145 15.02 4.71 20.84
N LEU A 146 14.62 3.97 19.81
CA LEU A 146 15.27 2.70 19.42
C LEU A 146 16.73 2.93 19.02
N LEU A 147 17.60 1.95 19.23
CA LEU A 147 19.02 2.08 18.91
C LEU A 147 19.24 2.11 17.39
N SER A 148 18.43 1.38 16.61
CA SER A 148 18.54 1.42 15.16
C SER A 148 18.17 2.77 14.56
N SER A 149 17.46 3.66 15.28
CA SER A 149 17.02 4.96 14.75
C SER A 149 18.18 5.85 14.33
N TYR A 150 19.35 5.71 14.97
CA TYR A 150 20.58 6.40 14.60
C TYR A 150 21.19 5.92 13.26
N THR A 151 20.70 4.82 12.70
CA THR A 151 21.20 4.21 11.45
C THR A 151 20.16 4.21 10.33
N TRP A 152 18.95 4.70 10.55
CA TRP A 152 17.94 4.82 9.51
C TRP A 152 18.35 5.88 8.49
N ALA A 153 18.22 5.56 7.21
CA ALA A 153 18.62 6.44 6.11
C ALA A 153 17.88 6.07 4.83
N PHE A 154 17.60 7.04 3.97
CA PHE A 154 17.06 6.80 2.64
C PHE A 154 18.19 6.94 1.61
N PRO A 155 18.66 5.90 0.89
CA PRO A 155 19.91 5.96 0.12
C PRO A 155 20.02 7.13 -0.88
N PRO A 156 18.96 7.53 -1.62
CA PRO A 156 19.01 8.72 -2.47
C PRO A 156 19.14 10.04 -1.70
N ARG A 157 18.68 10.10 -0.44
CA ARG A 157 18.75 11.24 0.48
C ARG A 157 19.14 10.75 1.89
N PRO A 158 20.41 10.38 2.14
CA PRO A 158 20.78 9.62 3.35
C PRO A 158 20.64 10.41 4.67
N PHE A 159 20.28 11.69 4.59
CA PHE A 159 19.98 12.57 5.73
C PHE A 159 18.52 12.50 6.20
N THR A 160 17.67 11.71 5.53
CA THR A 160 16.27 11.48 5.91
C THR A 160 15.97 9.99 5.89
N HIS A 161 14.78 9.63 6.35
CA HIS A 161 14.21 8.28 6.34
C HIS A 161 12.71 8.42 6.54
N HIS A 162 11.91 7.46 6.08
CA HIS A 162 10.46 7.53 6.20
C HIS A 162 9.82 6.23 6.67
N VAL A 163 8.64 6.37 7.29
CA VAL A 163 7.79 5.21 7.58
C VAL A 163 7.17 4.75 6.26
N ARG A 164 7.70 3.66 5.70
CA ARG A 164 7.35 3.17 4.37
C ARG A 164 6.09 2.33 4.37
N TRP A 165 5.90 1.52 5.42
CA TRP A 165 4.73 0.66 5.54
C TRP A 165 4.36 0.44 7.00
N ILE A 166 3.06 0.29 7.26
CA ILE A 166 2.50 0.01 8.58
C ILE A 166 1.57 -1.19 8.43
N THR A 167 1.80 -2.20 9.26
CA THR A 167 1.01 -3.44 9.27
C THR A 167 0.43 -3.60 10.66
N ILE A 168 -0.87 -3.88 10.74
CA ILE A 168 -1.56 -4.13 12.01
C ILE A 168 -2.06 -5.56 11.93
N ASP A 169 -1.86 -6.32 13.00
CA ASP A 169 -2.42 -7.67 13.07
C ASP A 169 -3.96 -7.59 13.05
N PRO A 170 -4.63 -8.18 12.03
CA PRO A 170 -6.08 -8.10 11.91
C PRO A 170 -6.82 -8.80 13.06
N HIS A 171 -6.14 -9.69 13.79
CA HIS A 171 -6.70 -10.42 14.93
C HIS A 171 -6.26 -9.86 16.29
N ASN A 172 -5.31 -8.94 16.31
CA ASN A 172 -4.79 -8.34 17.54
C ASN A 172 -4.39 -6.87 17.35
N GLU A 173 -5.29 -5.96 17.72
CA GLU A 173 -5.08 -4.52 17.60
C GLU A 173 -3.81 -3.99 18.31
N ASN A 174 -3.25 -4.72 19.28
CA ASN A 174 -2.02 -4.34 19.99
C ASN A 174 -0.75 -4.52 19.15
N THR A 175 -0.77 -5.44 18.18
CA THR A 175 0.41 -5.81 17.40
C THR A 175 0.50 -4.96 16.15
N ILE A 176 1.60 -4.21 16.05
CA ILE A 176 1.87 -3.30 14.94
C ILE A 176 3.31 -3.52 14.47
N HIS A 177 3.52 -3.67 13.16
CA HIS A 177 4.82 -3.66 12.53
C HIS A 177 4.99 -2.42 11.68
N VAL A 178 6.18 -1.85 11.69
CA VAL A 178 6.50 -0.64 10.94
C VAL A 178 7.80 -0.86 10.18
N SER A 179 7.75 -0.67 8.86
CA SER A 179 8.93 -0.68 8.00
C SER A 179 9.46 0.73 7.81
N ILE A 180 10.75 0.92 8.11
CA ILE A 180 11.50 2.15 7.85
C ILE A 180 12.39 1.94 6.63
N GLU A 181 12.19 2.72 5.58
CA GLU A 181 12.98 2.66 4.35
C GLU A 181 14.12 3.70 4.42
N ALA A 182 15.39 3.30 4.45
CA ALA A 182 15.93 1.98 4.79
C ALA A 182 16.43 1.98 6.25
N GLY A 183 16.21 0.90 6.99
CA GLY A 183 16.77 0.80 8.34
C GLY A 183 16.32 -0.39 9.17
N ALA A 184 15.01 -0.64 9.24
CA ALA A 184 14.43 -1.61 10.18
C ALA A 184 12.97 -1.97 9.85
N VAL A 185 12.60 -3.22 10.16
CA VAL A 185 11.25 -3.57 10.59
C VAL A 185 11.23 -3.57 12.12
N ILE A 186 10.37 -2.73 12.72
CA ILE A 186 10.17 -2.62 14.17
C ILE A 186 8.78 -3.08 14.56
N GLN A 187 8.58 -3.50 15.81
CA GLN A 187 7.32 -4.07 16.28
C GLN A 187 6.87 -3.44 17.60
N SER A 188 5.57 -3.21 17.73
CA SER A 188 4.90 -2.96 19.02
C SER A 188 3.91 -4.08 19.32
N ASN A 189 3.72 -4.38 20.61
CA ASN A 189 2.71 -5.32 21.11
C ASN A 189 1.79 -4.67 22.16
N ASP A 190 1.71 -3.34 22.16
CA ASP A 190 0.94 -2.54 23.12
C ASP A 190 0.36 -1.27 22.47
N HIS A 191 -0.08 -1.38 21.20
CA HIS A 191 -0.66 -0.29 20.43
C HIS A 191 0.29 0.87 20.08
N GLY A 192 1.59 0.59 20.01
CA GLY A 192 2.60 1.58 19.66
C GLY A 192 3.10 2.41 20.85
N GLN A 193 2.75 2.03 22.08
CA GLN A 193 3.26 2.68 23.28
C GLN A 193 4.75 2.37 23.49
N THR A 194 5.16 1.12 23.28
CA THR A 194 6.55 0.68 23.28
C THR A 194 6.89 -0.12 22.04
N TRP A 195 8.18 -0.15 21.70
CA TRP A 195 8.69 -0.76 20.47
C TRP A 195 9.86 -1.70 20.75
N SER A 196 9.87 -2.83 20.07
CA SER A 196 11.01 -3.71 19.91
C SER A 196 11.75 -3.35 18.62
N ASP A 197 13.07 -3.22 18.73
CA ASP A 197 13.96 -2.92 17.61
C ASP A 197 14.07 -4.10 16.61
N LYS A 198 14.76 -3.87 15.49
CA LYS A 198 14.99 -4.86 14.44
C LYS A 198 15.65 -6.13 14.97
N LYS A 199 15.16 -7.28 14.49
CA LYS A 199 15.73 -8.60 14.77
C LYS A 199 16.85 -8.92 13.79
N PHE A 200 17.77 -9.79 14.20
CA PHE A 200 18.77 -10.32 13.29
C PHE A 200 18.10 -11.04 12.11
N GLY A 201 18.59 -10.81 10.90
CA GLY A 201 18.04 -11.42 9.68
C GLY A 201 16.78 -10.74 9.13
N ALA A 202 16.09 -9.92 9.92
CA ALA A 202 14.91 -9.18 9.48
C ALA A 202 15.21 -8.25 8.28
N PRO A 203 14.21 -7.89 7.47
CA PRO A 203 14.38 -6.92 6.40
C PRO A 203 14.94 -5.59 6.92
N ILE A 204 15.87 -5.00 6.16
CA ILE A 204 16.36 -3.65 6.40
C ILE A 204 15.53 -2.65 5.58
N ASP A 205 15.19 -3.02 4.35
CA ASP A 205 14.49 -2.19 3.37
C ASP A 205 13.21 -2.88 2.84
N ALA A 206 12.25 -3.11 3.74
CA ALA A 206 10.94 -3.65 3.37
C ALA A 206 10.04 -2.54 2.80
N HIS A 207 9.75 -2.60 1.49
CA HIS A 207 8.87 -1.64 0.83
C HIS A 207 7.38 -1.89 1.12
N GLN A 208 6.99 -3.16 1.29
CA GLN A 208 5.69 -3.54 1.81
C GLN A 208 5.81 -4.71 2.77
N LEU A 209 4.92 -4.73 3.75
CA LEU A 209 4.84 -5.75 4.79
C LEU A 209 3.36 -6.09 4.99
N LEU A 210 2.93 -7.31 4.65
CA LEU A 210 1.52 -7.70 4.69
C LEU A 210 1.29 -8.83 5.69
N MET A 211 0.05 -8.93 6.15
CA MET A 211 -0.51 -10.07 6.87
C MET A 211 -1.76 -10.54 6.15
N HIS A 212 -2.17 -11.79 6.41
CA HIS A 212 -3.38 -12.38 5.84
C HIS A 212 -4.27 -12.93 6.95
N ASP A 213 -5.59 -12.77 6.85
CA ASP A 213 -6.55 -13.19 7.88
C ASP A 213 -6.47 -14.70 8.17
N ASP A 214 -6.30 -15.53 7.14
CA ASP A 214 -6.17 -16.99 7.27
C ASP A 214 -4.76 -17.48 7.66
N ALA A 215 -3.78 -16.59 7.83
CA ALA A 215 -2.40 -16.95 8.19
C ALA A 215 -1.92 -16.14 9.42
N PRO A 216 -2.49 -16.39 10.62
CA PRO A 216 -2.14 -15.63 11.81
C PRO A 216 -0.64 -15.75 12.14
N ASN A 217 -0.03 -14.64 12.57
CA ASN A 217 1.41 -14.46 12.83
C ASN A 217 2.32 -14.56 11.59
N ARG A 218 1.77 -14.72 10.38
CA ARG A 218 2.56 -14.72 9.16
C ARG A 218 2.72 -13.30 8.61
N LEU A 219 3.96 -12.90 8.35
CA LEU A 219 4.30 -11.67 7.67
C LEU A 219 4.97 -11.98 6.34
N TYR A 220 4.62 -11.19 5.33
CA TYR A 220 5.16 -11.29 3.98
C TYR A 220 5.83 -9.96 3.64
N ALA A 221 7.09 -9.97 3.21
CA ALA A 221 7.86 -8.75 2.96
C ALA A 221 8.45 -8.74 1.55
N SER A 222 8.04 -7.75 0.75
CA SER A 222 8.71 -7.40 -0.51
C SER A 222 9.75 -6.31 -0.25
N CYS A 223 11.00 -6.58 -0.58
CA CYS A 223 12.15 -5.79 -0.11
C CYS A 223 13.03 -5.25 -1.24
N GLY A 224 13.63 -4.08 -1.00
CA GLY A 224 14.78 -3.57 -1.74
C GLY A 224 16.10 -4.28 -1.36
N ASP A 225 16.09 -5.00 -0.24
CA ASP A 225 17.24 -5.77 0.27
C ASP A 225 17.82 -6.74 -0.76
N GLY A 226 16.99 -7.33 -1.64
CA GLY A 226 17.45 -8.27 -2.65
C GLY A 226 18.50 -7.69 -3.61
N PHE A 227 18.34 -6.41 -3.95
CA PHE A 227 19.28 -5.66 -4.78
C PHE A 227 20.52 -5.20 -4.00
N MET A 228 20.35 -4.82 -2.74
CA MET A 228 21.42 -4.20 -1.94
C MET A 228 22.29 -5.21 -1.17
N ASN A 229 21.69 -6.32 -0.73
CA ASN A 229 22.25 -7.21 0.30
C ASN A 229 22.32 -8.68 -0.12
N GLY A 230 21.78 -9.05 -1.29
CA GLY A 230 21.83 -10.40 -1.84
C GLY A 230 20.46 -10.89 -2.31
N PRO A 231 20.38 -11.61 -3.44
CA PRO A 231 19.12 -11.98 -4.09
C PRO A 231 18.14 -12.74 -3.18
N GLU A 232 18.66 -13.53 -2.23
CA GLU A 232 17.88 -14.26 -1.23
C GLU A 232 17.07 -13.36 -0.29
N ARG A 233 17.37 -12.06 -0.24
CA ARG A 233 16.68 -11.08 0.61
C ARG A 233 15.62 -10.26 -0.13
N ALA A 234 15.30 -10.60 -1.38
CA ALA A 234 14.28 -9.90 -2.16
C ALA A 234 12.88 -10.07 -1.54
N TYR A 235 12.55 -11.29 -1.17
CA TYR A 235 11.28 -11.66 -0.56
C TYR A 235 11.50 -12.52 0.69
N LEU A 236 10.98 -12.03 1.81
CA LEU A 236 11.17 -12.65 3.13
C LEU A 236 9.82 -12.92 3.79
N GLU A 237 9.72 -14.03 4.50
CA GLU A 237 8.55 -14.37 5.31
C GLU A 237 8.91 -14.59 6.77
N SER A 238 7.98 -14.27 7.67
CA SER A 238 8.05 -14.63 9.08
C SER A 238 6.81 -15.42 9.43
N HIS A 239 6.94 -16.47 10.26
CA HIS A 239 5.82 -17.28 10.75
C HIS A 239 5.59 -17.13 12.27
N ASP A 240 6.31 -16.21 12.90
CA ASP A 240 6.31 -15.99 14.34
C ASP A 240 6.21 -14.51 14.69
N ASN A 241 5.44 -13.78 13.88
CA ASN A 241 5.10 -12.37 14.08
C ASN A 241 6.31 -11.43 14.02
N GLY A 242 7.30 -11.75 13.18
CA GLY A 242 8.48 -10.92 12.89
C GLY A 242 9.69 -11.22 13.78
N ASN A 243 9.65 -12.29 14.59
CA ASN A 243 10.76 -12.67 15.46
C ASN A 243 11.90 -13.35 14.69
N THR A 244 11.55 -14.19 13.71
CA THR A 244 12.48 -14.84 12.77
C THR A 244 11.99 -14.69 11.33
N TRP A 245 12.93 -14.74 10.39
CA TRP A 245 12.69 -14.49 8.98
C TRP A 245 13.38 -15.54 8.13
N ILE A 246 12.69 -16.00 7.09
CA ILE A 246 13.18 -16.97 6.11
C ILE A 246 13.18 -16.35 4.71
N SER A 247 14.15 -16.74 3.89
CA SER A 247 14.17 -16.43 2.46
C SER A 247 13.16 -17.29 1.73
N CYS A 248 12.39 -16.67 0.85
CA CYS A 248 11.50 -17.34 -0.10
C CYS A 248 11.63 -16.72 -1.51
N SER A 249 12.84 -16.28 -1.87
CA SER A 249 13.11 -15.50 -3.09
C SER A 249 13.34 -16.36 -4.35
N GLU A 250 13.29 -17.68 -4.24
CA GLU A 250 13.64 -18.59 -5.33
C GLU A 250 12.71 -18.41 -6.54
N GLY A 251 13.32 -18.35 -7.74
CA GLY A 251 12.62 -18.12 -9.00
C GLY A 251 12.55 -16.64 -9.44
N LEU A 252 12.87 -15.70 -8.55
CA LEU A 252 13.05 -14.30 -8.93
C LEU A 252 14.33 -14.13 -9.76
N GLU A 253 14.24 -13.43 -10.90
CA GLU A 253 15.42 -12.98 -11.66
C GLU A 253 15.75 -11.50 -11.39
N HIS A 254 14.80 -10.78 -10.78
CA HIS A 254 14.88 -9.35 -10.46
C HIS A 254 14.63 -9.16 -8.96
N HIS A 255 15.59 -8.55 -8.27
CA HIS A 255 15.67 -8.62 -6.80
C HIS A 255 15.36 -7.30 -6.10
N TYR A 256 14.99 -6.25 -6.83
CA TYR A 256 14.39 -5.05 -6.24
C TYR A 256 12.87 -5.18 -6.28
N LEU A 257 12.24 -5.65 -5.20
CA LEU A 257 10.78 -5.79 -5.12
C LEU A 257 10.16 -4.56 -4.48
N TYR A 258 9.01 -4.07 -4.95
CA TYR A 258 8.42 -2.82 -4.46
C TYR A 258 6.97 -2.92 -3.94
N SER A 259 6.08 -3.48 -4.75
CA SER A 259 4.67 -3.72 -4.41
C SER A 259 4.41 -5.22 -4.36
N MET A 260 3.44 -5.61 -3.55
CA MET A 260 2.98 -6.97 -3.33
C MET A 260 1.46 -6.98 -3.13
N ALA A 261 0.83 -8.08 -3.53
CA ALA A 261 -0.57 -8.36 -3.27
C ALA A 261 -0.74 -9.84 -2.93
N ILE A 262 -1.63 -10.15 -2.00
CA ILE A 262 -1.96 -11.52 -1.57
C ILE A 262 -3.43 -11.76 -1.93
N ASP A 263 -3.74 -12.94 -2.47
CA ASP A 263 -5.11 -13.34 -2.76
C ASP A 263 -5.93 -13.38 -1.47
N PRO A 264 -7.06 -12.67 -1.37
CA PRO A 264 -7.90 -12.68 -0.17
C PRO A 264 -8.47 -14.05 0.21
N ALA A 265 -8.48 -15.02 -0.72
CA ALA A 265 -8.96 -16.37 -0.49
C ALA A 265 -7.85 -17.42 -0.39
N ASP A 266 -6.58 -17.02 -0.58
CA ASP A 266 -5.44 -17.92 -0.52
C ASP A 266 -4.17 -17.18 -0.08
N CYS A 267 -3.82 -17.34 1.20
CA CYS A 267 -2.65 -16.73 1.81
C CYS A 267 -1.30 -17.16 1.21
N ASP A 268 -1.30 -18.16 0.32
CA ASP A 268 -0.12 -18.65 -0.36
C ASP A 268 -0.04 -18.23 -1.83
N THR A 269 -1.06 -17.53 -2.35
CA THR A 269 -1.07 -16.96 -3.70
C THR A 269 -0.70 -15.49 -3.64
N ILE A 270 0.50 -15.17 -4.14
CA ILE A 270 1.18 -13.90 -3.92
C ILE A 270 1.75 -13.38 -5.23
N LEU A 271 1.56 -12.09 -5.48
CA LEU A 271 2.20 -11.40 -6.57
C LEU A 271 3.11 -10.30 -6.05
N VAL A 272 4.26 -10.12 -6.70
CA VAL A 272 5.22 -9.05 -6.41
C VAL A 272 5.62 -8.32 -7.69
N SER A 273 5.76 -7.00 -7.61
CA SER A 273 6.38 -6.19 -8.66
C SER A 273 7.89 -6.16 -8.44
N ALA A 274 8.68 -6.34 -9.48
CA ALA A 274 10.14 -6.38 -9.42
C ALA A 274 10.80 -5.50 -10.48
N ALA A 275 12.02 -5.06 -10.22
CA ALA A 275 12.89 -4.39 -11.19
C ALA A 275 14.36 -4.83 -11.03
N PRO A 276 15.22 -4.59 -12.03
CA PRO A 276 16.65 -4.86 -11.89
C PRO A 276 17.35 -3.97 -10.85
N SER A 277 16.85 -2.74 -10.62
CA SER A 277 17.37 -1.81 -9.61
C SER A 277 16.35 -0.73 -9.26
N ALA A 278 16.58 -0.02 -8.15
CA ALA A 278 15.79 1.16 -7.76
C ALA A 278 15.77 2.26 -8.83
N ASP A 279 16.88 2.44 -9.58
CA ASP A 279 16.98 3.47 -10.61
C ASP A 279 16.05 3.18 -11.80
N LEU A 280 16.04 1.92 -12.28
CA LEU A 280 15.16 1.48 -13.37
C LEU A 280 13.68 1.35 -12.94
N ALA A 281 13.42 1.13 -11.65
CA ALA A 281 12.06 1.12 -11.11
C ALA A 281 11.41 2.52 -11.11
N HIS A 282 12.20 3.58 -10.87
CA HIS A 282 11.67 4.88 -10.45
C HIS A 282 12.15 6.10 -11.26
N HIS A 283 13.39 6.13 -11.74
CA HIS A 283 14.05 7.39 -12.14
C HIS A 283 14.65 7.39 -13.54
N ARG A 284 15.06 6.23 -14.07
CA ARG A 284 15.79 6.13 -15.33
C ARG A 284 14.90 5.63 -16.46
N ILE A 285 14.92 6.36 -17.57
CA ILE A 285 14.25 5.99 -18.82
C ILE A 285 15.25 5.24 -19.74
N PRO A 286 14.87 4.09 -20.32
CA PRO A 286 13.59 3.42 -20.13
C PRO A 286 13.47 2.80 -18.73
N TYR A 287 12.28 2.91 -18.13
CA TYR A 287 11.93 2.18 -16.91
C TYR A 287 11.91 0.67 -17.17
N GLU A 288 11.97 -0.14 -16.13
CA GLU A 288 11.89 -1.59 -16.26
C GLU A 288 11.11 -2.21 -15.10
N SER A 289 9.99 -2.88 -15.41
CA SER A 289 9.09 -3.49 -14.42
C SER A 289 8.70 -4.90 -14.83
N TYR A 290 8.70 -5.79 -13.85
CA TYR A 290 8.28 -7.19 -13.95
C TYR A 290 7.24 -7.50 -12.88
N ILE A 291 6.40 -8.51 -13.11
CA ILE A 291 5.52 -9.06 -12.09
C ILE A 291 5.86 -10.56 -11.97
N TYR A 292 6.03 -11.01 -10.74
CA TYR A 292 6.23 -12.41 -10.40
C TYR A 292 5.06 -12.91 -9.56
N ARG A 293 4.71 -14.18 -9.73
CA ARG A 293 3.67 -14.87 -8.99
C ARG A 293 4.26 -16.10 -8.30
N LYS A 294 3.82 -16.36 -7.08
CA LYS A 294 4.07 -17.57 -6.31
C LYS A 294 2.75 -18.13 -5.79
N THR A 295 2.61 -19.44 -5.79
CA THR A 295 1.46 -20.14 -5.20
C THR A 295 1.94 -21.29 -4.34
N LYS A 296 1.53 -21.35 -3.07
CA LYS A 296 1.94 -22.43 -2.15
C LYS A 296 3.47 -22.51 -2.06
N ASP A 297 3.99 -23.71 -2.21
CA ASP A 297 5.41 -24.03 -2.15
C ASP A 297 6.11 -23.95 -3.53
N THR A 298 5.49 -23.33 -4.54
CA THR A 298 6.15 -23.12 -5.83
C THR A 298 7.21 -22.03 -5.73
N LEU A 299 8.14 -22.05 -6.68
CA LEU A 299 9.04 -20.93 -6.91
C LEU A 299 8.24 -19.74 -7.47
N PHE A 300 8.81 -18.55 -7.39
CA PHE A 300 8.30 -17.42 -8.15
C PHE A 300 8.47 -17.67 -9.65
N GLU A 301 7.44 -17.33 -10.41
CA GLU A 301 7.45 -17.37 -11.87
C GLU A 301 7.06 -16.01 -12.41
N GLN A 302 7.77 -15.54 -13.44
CA GLN A 302 7.43 -14.27 -14.08
C GLN A 302 6.10 -14.42 -14.84
N VAL A 303 5.16 -13.52 -14.58
CA VAL A 303 3.89 -13.41 -15.33
C VAL A 303 3.93 -12.18 -16.23
N HIS A 304 3.55 -12.36 -17.50
CA HIS A 304 3.63 -11.30 -18.50
C HIS A 304 2.53 -11.35 -19.56
N LYS A 305 1.68 -12.39 -19.56
CA LYS A 305 0.63 -12.54 -20.58
C LYS A 305 -0.47 -11.50 -20.37
N GLY A 306 -0.57 -10.58 -21.34
CA GLY A 306 -1.55 -9.48 -21.31
C GLY A 306 -1.07 -8.21 -20.61
N LEU A 307 0.14 -8.22 -20.06
CA LEU A 307 0.81 -7.04 -19.51
C LEU A 307 1.61 -6.30 -20.60
N PRO A 308 1.92 -5.01 -20.41
CA PRO A 308 2.78 -4.26 -21.32
C PRO A 308 4.24 -4.80 -21.29
N PRO A 309 5.08 -4.46 -22.29
CA PRO A 309 6.50 -4.79 -22.25
C PRO A 309 7.18 -4.27 -20.97
N ALA A 310 8.11 -5.05 -20.41
CA ALA A 310 8.82 -4.67 -19.18
C ALA A 310 9.60 -3.36 -19.35
N ILE A 311 10.34 -3.24 -20.46
CA ILE A 311 11.09 -2.04 -20.83
C ILE A 311 10.11 -0.93 -21.24
N GLY A 312 10.21 0.22 -20.59
CA GLY A 312 9.31 1.37 -20.73
C GLY A 312 8.16 1.40 -19.73
N THR A 313 8.02 0.37 -18.88
CA THR A 313 6.98 0.29 -17.85
C THR A 313 7.54 0.64 -16.48
N VAL A 314 6.94 1.64 -15.83
CA VAL A 314 7.25 1.99 -14.43
C VAL A 314 6.80 0.86 -13.51
N ILE A 315 7.54 0.66 -12.41
CA ILE A 315 7.22 -0.38 -11.41
C ILE A 315 5.72 -0.38 -11.05
N SER A 316 5.08 -1.53 -11.18
CA SER A 316 3.62 -1.64 -11.05
C SER A 316 3.17 -1.65 -9.58
N MET A 317 2.12 -0.90 -9.25
CA MET A 317 1.44 -0.98 -7.97
C MET A 317 0.38 -2.09 -8.02
N LEU A 318 0.46 -3.04 -7.10
CA LEU A 318 -0.41 -4.21 -7.04
C LEU A 318 -1.47 -4.05 -5.95
N ALA A 319 -2.68 -4.55 -6.20
CA ALA A 319 -3.77 -4.57 -5.22
C ALA A 319 -4.72 -5.75 -5.44
N THR A 320 -5.47 -6.09 -4.40
CA THR A 320 -6.64 -6.98 -4.45
C THR A 320 -7.86 -6.28 -3.85
N ASN A 321 -9.03 -6.88 -4.02
CA ASN A 321 -10.26 -6.48 -3.33
C ASN A 321 -10.78 -7.69 -2.54
N PRO A 322 -10.98 -7.59 -1.20
CA PRO A 322 -11.49 -8.70 -0.39
C PRO A 322 -12.83 -9.28 -0.87
N ALA A 323 -13.63 -8.50 -1.62
CA ALA A 323 -14.88 -8.97 -2.22
C ALA A 323 -14.69 -9.78 -3.52
N GLU A 324 -13.48 -9.84 -4.06
CA GLU A 324 -13.14 -10.46 -5.35
C GLU A 324 -11.97 -11.45 -5.20
N PRO A 325 -12.19 -12.64 -4.63
CA PRO A 325 -11.20 -13.72 -4.60
C PRO A 325 -10.57 -13.98 -5.97
N HIS A 326 -9.30 -14.39 -5.97
CA HIS A 326 -8.54 -14.72 -7.20
C HIS A 326 -8.37 -13.56 -8.18
N THR A 327 -8.75 -12.34 -7.78
CA THR A 327 -8.67 -11.15 -8.63
C THR A 327 -7.54 -10.23 -8.16
N PHE A 328 -6.64 -9.90 -9.10
CA PHE A 328 -5.52 -8.99 -8.88
C PHE A 328 -5.60 -7.81 -9.83
N TYR A 329 -5.08 -6.67 -9.38
CA TYR A 329 -4.98 -5.45 -10.16
C TYR A 329 -3.53 -4.95 -10.18
N ALA A 330 -3.12 -4.42 -11.32
CA ALA A 330 -1.81 -3.81 -11.51
C ALA A 330 -1.96 -2.43 -12.16
N LEU A 331 -1.47 -1.39 -11.49
CA LEU A 331 -1.41 -0.02 -12.00
C LEU A 331 0.03 0.32 -12.40
N ASN A 332 0.21 0.75 -13.64
CA ASN A 332 1.45 1.34 -14.13
C ASN A 332 1.18 2.52 -15.07
N ASN A 333 2.24 3.10 -15.65
CA ASN A 333 2.14 4.23 -16.58
C ASN A 333 1.37 3.91 -17.88
N ASN A 334 1.11 2.64 -18.19
CA ASN A 334 0.32 2.22 -19.35
C ASN A 334 -1.17 2.00 -19.05
N GLY A 335 -1.60 2.08 -17.80
CA GLY A 335 -2.99 1.91 -17.39
C GLY A 335 -3.18 0.98 -16.19
N VAL A 336 -4.40 0.46 -16.06
CA VAL A 336 -4.75 -0.56 -15.06
C VAL A 336 -5.04 -1.88 -15.75
N PHE A 337 -4.46 -2.95 -15.22
CA PHE A 337 -4.64 -4.32 -15.69
C PHE A 337 -5.31 -5.13 -14.58
N GLN A 338 -6.19 -6.05 -14.97
CA GLN A 338 -6.88 -6.96 -14.09
C GLN A 338 -6.55 -8.40 -14.48
N SER A 339 -6.34 -9.24 -13.48
CA SER A 339 -6.36 -10.69 -13.62
C SER A 339 -7.50 -11.24 -12.77
N ILE A 340 -8.26 -12.20 -13.32
CA ILE A 340 -9.35 -12.91 -12.62
C ILE A 340 -9.03 -14.39 -12.40
N ASP A 341 -7.80 -14.79 -12.70
CA ASP A 341 -7.29 -16.16 -12.65
C ASP A 341 -6.05 -16.26 -11.75
N SER A 342 -6.10 -15.56 -10.61
CA SER A 342 -5.04 -15.54 -9.60
C SER A 342 -3.69 -14.99 -10.10
N GLY A 343 -3.70 -14.07 -11.07
CA GLY A 343 -2.50 -13.42 -11.59
C GLY A 343 -1.85 -14.11 -12.79
N GLU A 344 -2.45 -15.17 -13.35
CA GLU A 344 -1.87 -15.93 -14.47
C GLU A 344 -1.98 -15.19 -15.80
N THR A 345 -3.14 -14.58 -16.08
CA THR A 345 -3.38 -13.78 -17.28
C THR A 345 -4.02 -12.45 -16.96
N TRP A 346 -3.69 -11.45 -17.77
CA TRP A 346 -4.07 -10.06 -17.53
C TRP A 346 -4.84 -9.48 -18.71
N GLU A 347 -5.79 -8.61 -18.41
CA GLU A 347 -6.51 -7.80 -19.37
C GLU A 347 -6.46 -6.33 -18.94
N GLN A 348 -6.26 -5.42 -19.90
CA GLN A 348 -6.28 -3.99 -19.62
C GLN A 348 -7.72 -3.52 -19.42
N LEU A 349 -7.98 -2.83 -18.32
CA LEU A 349 -9.29 -2.20 -18.08
C LEU A 349 -9.46 -0.98 -19.00
N ASN A 350 -10.68 -0.80 -19.51
CA ASN A 350 -11.05 0.33 -20.37
C ASN A 350 -11.25 1.63 -19.57
N ILE A 351 -10.18 2.10 -18.92
CA ILE A 351 -10.16 3.35 -18.17
C ILE A 351 -9.60 4.46 -19.08
N PRO A 352 -10.29 5.61 -19.23
CA PRO A 352 -9.74 6.75 -19.94
C PRO A 352 -8.33 7.12 -19.45
N TRP A 353 -7.35 7.10 -20.35
CA TRP A 353 -5.94 7.29 -20.01
C TRP A 353 -5.36 8.49 -20.75
N LYS A 354 -4.84 9.48 -20.02
CA LYS A 354 -4.21 10.67 -20.61
C LYS A 354 -2.77 10.36 -21.03
N GLU A 355 -2.31 10.96 -22.13
CA GLU A 355 -0.93 10.78 -22.62
C GLU A 355 0.13 11.16 -21.58
N GLU A 356 -0.14 12.16 -20.74
CA GLU A 356 0.77 12.60 -19.67
C GLU A 356 1.01 11.55 -18.58
N TYR A 357 0.15 10.53 -18.45
CA TYR A 357 0.33 9.45 -17.48
C TYR A 357 1.40 8.44 -17.91
N LYS A 358 1.71 8.37 -19.21
CA LYS A 358 2.72 7.45 -19.77
C LYS A 358 4.13 7.72 -19.25
N THR A 359 4.37 8.90 -18.69
CA THR A 359 5.66 9.30 -18.11
C THR A 359 5.58 9.53 -16.60
N GLN A 360 4.44 9.25 -15.96
CA GLN A 360 4.26 9.48 -14.52
C GLN A 360 4.48 8.21 -13.71
N HIS A 361 4.95 8.41 -12.48
CA HIS A 361 5.10 7.34 -11.49
C HIS A 361 3.80 7.13 -10.71
N PRO A 362 3.24 5.91 -10.63
CA PRO A 362 2.14 5.59 -9.72
C PRO A 362 2.67 5.24 -8.33
N HIS A 363 2.06 5.81 -7.29
CA HIS A 363 2.49 5.63 -5.90
C HIS A 363 1.62 4.64 -5.11
N ALA A 364 0.33 4.55 -5.43
CA ALA A 364 -0.58 3.62 -4.77
C ALA A 364 -1.77 3.26 -5.66
N LEU A 365 -2.30 2.06 -5.44
CA LEU A 365 -3.53 1.55 -6.03
C LEU A 365 -4.42 1.03 -4.90
N PHE A 366 -5.70 1.40 -4.91
CA PHE A 366 -6.69 0.80 -4.03
C PHE A 366 -7.96 0.50 -4.81
N VAL A 367 -8.53 -0.68 -4.58
CA VAL A 367 -9.72 -1.18 -5.28
C VAL A 367 -10.78 -1.56 -4.26
N THR A 368 -12.02 -1.14 -4.49
CA THR A 368 -13.12 -1.44 -3.59
C THR A 368 -14.45 -1.47 -4.33
N THR A 369 -15.43 -2.09 -3.70
CA THR A 369 -16.80 -2.22 -4.17
C THR A 369 -17.74 -1.71 -3.08
N PHE A 370 -18.66 -0.82 -3.44
CA PHE A 370 -19.58 -0.16 -2.52
C PHE A 370 -21.03 -0.64 -2.63
#